data_AF-A0A520GUF9-F1
#
_entry.id   AF-A0A520GUF9-F1
#
_cell.length_a   1.000
_cell.length_b   1.000
_cell.length_c   1.000
_cell.angle_alpha   90.00
_cell.angle_beta   90.00
_cell.angle_gamma   90.00
#
_symmetry.space_group_name_H-M   'P 1'
#
loop_
_entity.id
_entity.type
_entity.pdbx_description
1 polymer ?
#
loop_
_entity_poly.entity_id
_entity_poly.type
_entity_poly.pdbx_seq_one_letter_code
_entity_poly.pdbx_strand_id
1 'polypeptide(L)'
;MQQPFDITISNIDYAVFPEGNDTYVIFKDGKEYVSIQKDTDLQWIKLDAETATPIFETDEEINSIGREILAYVPEEEDEEEESDEMH
;
A
#
# COMPACT_ATOMS: atom_id res chain seq x y z
N MET A 1 -8.67 -9.29 3.56
CA MET A 1 -7.20 -9.13 3.47
C MET A 1 -6.94 -8.56 2.10
N GLN A 2 -6.27 -7.42 2.01
CA GLN A 2 -5.96 -6.81 0.72
C GLN A 2 -4.84 -7.61 0.05
N GLN A 3 -4.96 -7.89 -1.25
CA GLN A 3 -3.89 -8.56 -2.00
C GLN A 3 -2.71 -7.60 -2.19
N PRO A 4 -1.48 -8.11 -2.35
CA PRO A 4 -0.35 -7.29 -2.76
C PRO A 4 -0.62 -6.61 -4.10
N PHE A 5 -0.14 -5.39 -4.26
CA PHE A 5 -0.32 -4.59 -5.47
C PHE A 5 0.90 -3.72 -5.74
N ASP A 6 1.06 -3.31 -6.99
CA ASP A 6 2.15 -2.44 -7.42
C ASP A 6 1.66 -1.00 -7.60
N ILE A 7 2.50 -0.04 -7.24
CA ILE A 7 2.26 1.39 -7.43
C ILE A 7 3.49 2.03 -8.08
N THR A 8 3.27 3.04 -8.92
CA THR A 8 4.35 3.76 -9.59
C THR A 8 4.33 5.23 -9.16
N ILE A 9 5.40 5.68 -8.49
CA ILE A 9 5.53 7.07 -8.01
C ILE A 9 6.75 7.69 -8.65
N SER A 10 6.58 8.81 -9.35
CA SER A 10 7.68 9.58 -9.94
C SER A 10 8.67 8.73 -10.74
N ASN A 11 8.15 7.81 -11.58
CA ASN A 11 8.93 6.86 -12.38
C ASN A 11 9.66 5.74 -11.60
N ILE A 12 9.33 5.53 -10.33
CA ILE A 12 9.83 4.42 -9.52
C ILE A 12 8.68 3.45 -9.25
N ASP A 13 8.92 2.17 -9.53
CA ASP A 13 7.96 1.10 -9.25
C ASP A 13 8.18 0.54 -7.85
N TYR A 14 7.09 0.51 -7.09
CA TYR A 14 7.04 -0.02 -5.74
C TYR A 14 6.03 -1.16 -5.68
N ALA A 15 6.37 -2.25 -5.01
CA ALA A 15 5.44 -3.32 -4.69
C ALA A 15 5.03 -3.21 -3.23
N VAL A 16 3.72 -3.21 -2.97
CA VAL A 16 3.12 -3.04 -1.65
C VAL A 16 2.53 -4.37 -1.21
N PHE A 17 2.96 -4.86 -0.04
CA PHE A 17 2.47 -6.09 0.57
C PHE A 17 1.75 -5.76 1.89
N PRO A 18 0.41 -5.79 1.91
CA PRO A 18 -0.36 -5.61 3.13
C PRO A 18 -0.16 -6.81 4.07
N GLU A 19 0.41 -6.60 5.26
CA GLU A 19 0.55 -7.65 6.28
C GLU A 19 -0.63 -7.68 7.28
N GLY A 20 -1.46 -6.63 7.25
CA GLY A 20 -2.56 -6.43 8.18
C GLY A 20 -2.18 -5.54 9.36
N ASN A 21 -3.17 -5.21 10.20
CA ASN A 21 -3.02 -4.23 11.29
C ASN A 21 -2.44 -2.89 10.79
N ASP A 22 -2.91 -2.47 9.62
CA ASP A 22 -2.48 -1.24 8.94
C ASP A 22 -0.97 -1.17 8.64
N THR A 23 -0.30 -2.32 8.60
CA THR A 23 1.11 -2.48 8.24
C THR A 23 1.27 -2.96 6.80
N TYR A 24 2.21 -2.35 6.09
CA TYR A 24 2.51 -2.60 4.68
C TYR A 24 4.02 -2.70 4.48
N VAL A 25 4.48 -3.74 3.79
CA VAL A 25 5.89 -3.89 3.41
C VAL A 25 6.07 -3.38 1.99
N ILE A 26 7.03 -2.49 1.79
CA ILE A 26 7.30 -1.83 0.52
C ILE A 26 8.57 -2.41 -0.07
N PHE A 27 8.51 -2.80 -1.33
CA PHE A 27 9.65 -3.20 -2.14
C PHE A 27 9.88 -2.14 -3.21
N LYS A 28 11.13 -1.76 -3.43
CA LYS A 28 11.56 -0.78 -4.46
C LYS A 28 12.50 -1.49 -5.41
N ASP A 29 12.21 -1.47 -6.71
CA ASP A 29 13.01 -2.18 -7.73
C ASP A 29 13.25 -3.67 -7.39
N GLY A 30 12.24 -4.33 -6.80
CA GLY A 30 12.30 -5.75 -6.41
C GLY A 30 13.17 -6.06 -5.19
N LYS A 31 13.59 -5.05 -4.41
CA LYS A 31 14.27 -5.23 -3.12
C LYS A 31 13.40 -4.69 -2.00
N GLU A 32 13.40 -5.38 -0.87
CA GLU A 32 12.75 -4.90 0.35
C GLU A 32 13.33 -3.53 0.70
N TYR A 33 12.46 -2.53 0.77
CA TYR A 33 12.84 -1.15 0.99
C TYR A 33 12.58 -0.76 2.45
N VAL A 34 11.34 -0.88 2.90
CA VAL A 34 10.92 -0.49 4.25
C VAL A 34 9.54 -1.07 4.56
N SER A 35 9.26 -1.27 5.84
CA SER A 35 7.91 -1.56 6.33
C SER A 35 7.31 -0.29 6.91
N ILE A 36 6.06 0.01 6.60
CA ILE A 36 5.37 1.21 7.05
C ILE A 36 4.06 0.84 7.72
N GLN A 37 3.69 1.59 8.75
CA GLN A 37 2.41 1.47 9.42
C GLN A 37 1.62 2.77 9.26
N LYS A 38 0.35 2.65 8.88
CA LYS A 38 -0.56 3.79 8.86
C LYS A 38 -0.82 4.23 10.29
N ASP A 39 -0.51 5.49 10.59
CA ASP A 39 -0.86 6.12 11.87
C ASP A 39 -2.10 6.98 11.71
N THR A 40 -2.09 7.86 10.70
CA THR A 40 -3.24 8.66 10.27
C THR A 40 -3.33 8.68 8.74
N ASP A 41 -4.37 9.29 8.16
CA ASP A 41 -4.50 9.38 6.70
C ASP A 41 -3.40 10.23 6.04
N LEU A 42 -2.70 11.07 6.82
CA LEU A 42 -1.64 11.97 6.33
C LEU A 42 -0.25 11.60 6.82
N GLN A 43 -0.13 10.68 7.79
CA GLN A 43 1.14 10.31 8.39
C GLN A 43 1.32 8.80 8.45
N TRP A 44 2.49 8.40 7.96
CA TRP A 44 2.93 7.02 7.91
C TRP A 44 4.21 6.87 8.71
N ILE A 45 4.27 5.83 9.53
CA ILE A 45 5.40 5.56 10.43
C ILE A 45 6.23 4.45 9.80
N LYS A 46 7.54 4.66 9.68
CA LYS A 46 8.47 3.60 9.27
C LYS A 46 8.66 2.62 10.42
N LEU A 47 8.74 1.34 10.11
CA LEU A 47 9.11 0.29 11.05
C LEU A 47 10.54 -0.15 10.75
N ASP A 48 11.32 -0.34 11.81
CA ASP A 48 12.67 -0.90 11.72
C ASP A 48 12.62 -2.35 11.20
N ALA A 49 13.44 -2.68 10.20
CA ALA A 49 13.42 -3.99 9.56
C ALA A 49 13.89 -5.13 10.48
N GLU A 50 14.76 -4.84 11.46
CA GLU A 50 15.30 -5.87 12.37
C GLU A 50 14.42 -6.06 13.61
N THR A 51 13.85 -4.97 14.12
CA THR A 51 13.19 -4.94 15.44
C THR A 51 11.70 -4.63 15.38
N ALA A 52 11.17 -4.30 14.20
CA ALA A 52 9.79 -3.84 13.97
C ALA A 52 9.38 -2.64 14.85
N THR A 53 10.36 -1.87 15.35
CA THR A 53 10.07 -0.70 16.19
C THR A 53 9.66 0.49 15.32
N PRO A 54 8.64 1.28 15.75
CA PRO A 54 8.24 2.48 15.04
C PRO A 54 9.32 3.56 15.11
N ILE A 55 9.77 3.99 13.94
CA ILE A 55 10.71 5.09 13.74
C ILE A 55 9.89 6.33 13.39
N PHE A 56 9.83 7.26 14.35
CA PHE A 56 9.12 8.54 14.21
C PHE A 56 9.97 9.55 13.43
N GLU A 57 10.11 9.32 12.13
CA GLU A 57 10.79 10.23 11.21
C GLU A 57 9.82 10.67 10.11
N THR A 58 9.88 11.95 9.74
CA THR A 58 9.11 12.48 8.62
C THR A 58 9.84 12.18 7.32
N ASP A 59 9.22 11.38 6.46
CA ASP A 59 9.75 11.06 5.15
C ASP A 59 8.68 11.33 4.08
N GLU A 60 9.01 12.24 3.17
CA GLU A 60 8.10 12.64 2.09
C GLU A 60 7.82 11.48 1.12
N GLU A 61 8.82 10.61 0.85
CA GLU A 61 8.64 9.44 -0.01
C GLU A 61 7.66 8.46 0.63
N ILE A 62 7.77 8.22 1.93
CA ILE A 62 6.87 7.33 2.68
C ILE A 62 5.43 7.87 2.72
N ASN A 63 5.27 9.17 2.95
CA ASN A 63 3.95 9.79 2.92
C ASN A 63 3.34 9.74 1.51
N SER A 64 4.15 9.90 0.46
CA SER A 64 3.70 9.72 -0.93
C SER A 64 3.25 8.29 -1.20
N ILE A 65 4.04 7.29 -0.81
CA ILE A 65 3.67 5.86 -0.90
C ILE A 65 2.35 5.60 -0.18
N GLY A 66 2.24 6.09 1.06
CA GLY A 66 1.05 5.94 1.87
C GLY A 66 -0.21 6.55 1.24
N ARG A 67 -0.08 7.69 0.56
CA ARG A 67 -1.20 8.29 -0.19
C ARG A 67 -1.64 7.44 -1.37
N GLU A 68 -0.70 6.89 -2.13
CA GLU A 68 -1.03 5.99 -3.23
C GLU A 68 -1.67 4.70 -2.73
N ILE A 69 -1.24 4.17 -1.58
CA ILE A 69 -1.87 3.01 -0.92
C ILE A 69 -3.34 3.29 -0.57
N LEU A 70 -3.64 4.49 -0.07
CA LEU A 70 -5.02 4.88 0.25
C LEU A 70 -5.86 5.21 -0.99
N ALA A 71 -5.21 5.72 -2.04
CA ALA A 71 -5.84 6.00 -3.32
C ALA A 71 -6.03 4.73 -4.17
N TYR A 72 -5.30 3.65 -3.86
CA TYR A 72 -5.45 2.36 -4.51
C TYR A 72 -6.82 1.78 -4.16
N VAL A 73 -7.75 1.99 -5.08
CA VAL A 73 -9.01 1.28 -5.12
C VAL A 73 -8.72 0.02 -5.94
N PRO A 74 -8.78 -1.19 -5.34
CA PRO A 74 -8.74 -2.40 -6.15
C PRO A 74 -9.84 -2.25 -7.19
N GLU A 75 -9.52 -2.42 -8.48
CA GLU A 75 -10.58 -2.52 -9.50
C GLU A 75 -11.55 -3.58 -8.96
N GLU A 76 -12.77 -3.15 -8.60
CA GLU A 76 -13.85 -4.12 -8.45
C GLU A 76 -13.87 -4.80 -9.82
N GLU A 77 -13.56 -6.09 -9.86
CA GLU A 77 -13.98 -6.90 -10.99
C GLU A 77 -15.46 -6.56 -11.12
N ASP A 78 -15.83 -5.81 -12.16
CA ASP A 78 -17.23 -5.62 -12.55
C ASP A 78 -17.80 -7.03 -12.56
N GLU A 79 -18.50 -7.42 -11.49
CA GLU A 79 -19.42 -8.54 -11.53
C GLU A 79 -20.44 -8.08 -12.56
N GLU A 80 -20.20 -8.44 -13.82
CA GLU A 80 -21.11 -8.20 -14.93
C GLU A 80 -22.50 -8.53 -14.41
N GLU A 81 -23.32 -7.49 -14.24
CA GLU A 81 -24.72 -7.66 -13.93
C GLU A 81 -25.30 -8.48 -15.10
N GLU A 82 -25.37 -9.81 -14.95
CA GLU A 82 -26.17 -10.66 -15.80
C GLU A 82 -27.64 -10.29 -15.56
N SER A 83 -28.04 -9.17 -16.14
CA SER A 83 -29.42 -8.78 -16.35
C SER A 83 -30.02 -9.75 -17.38
N ASP A 84 -30.33 -10.97 -16.94
CA ASP A 84 -31.24 -11.85 -17.67
C ASP A 84 -32.62 -11.78 -17.00
N GLU A 85 -33.26 -10.62 -17.17
CA GLU A 85 -34.72 -10.54 -17.16
C GLU A 85 -35.15 -10.27 -18.60
N MET A 86 -35.34 -11.34 -19.41
CA MET A 86 -36.31 -11.39 -20.53
C MET A 86 -36.31 -12.77 -21.22
N HIS A 87 -37.18 -13.70 -20.79
CA HIS A 87 -38.42 -14.08 -21.52
C HIS A 87 -39.07 -15.36 -20.93
#